data_AF-A0A2N7QFY2-F1
#
_entry.id   AF-A0A2N7QFY2-F1
#
_cell.length_a   1.000
_cell.length_b   1.000
_cell.length_c   1.000
_cell.angle_alpha   90.00
_cell.angle_beta   90.00
_cell.angle_gamma   90.00
#
_symmetry.space_group_name_H-M   'P 1'
#
loop_
_entity.id
_entity.type
_entity.pdbx_description
1 polymer ?
#
loop_
_entity_poly.entity_id
_entity_poly.type
_entity_poly.pdbx_seq_one_letter_code
_entity_poly.pdbx_strand_id
1 'polypeptide(L)' 'PEIIEKEEILEKVKLREKAKSEKNYELADKIREELEKDGFFIFDFLSGSRVVSLKEEI' A
#
# COMPACT_ATOMS: atom_id res chain seq x y z
N PRO A 1 -7.95 6.98 11.40
CA PRO A 1 -7.52 6.48 10.07
C PRO A 1 -7.82 7.55 9.02
N GLU A 2 -6.80 8.11 8.39
CA GLU A 2 -6.97 9.08 7.30
C GLU A 2 -6.78 8.37 5.96
N ILE A 3 -7.68 8.59 4.99
CA ILE A 3 -7.48 8.10 3.62
C ILE A 3 -6.38 8.93 2.97
N ILE A 4 -5.34 8.27 2.48
CA ILE A 4 -4.18 8.92 1.89
C ILE A 4 -4.21 8.68 0.39
N GLU A 5 -4.37 9.75 -0.37
CA GLU A 5 -4.28 9.76 -1.84
C GLU A 5 -2.97 10.39 -2.31
N LYS A 6 -1.89 10.18 -1.56
CA LYS A 6 -0.56 10.68 -1.95
C LYS A 6 -0.07 9.94 -3.18
N GLU A 7 0.47 10.68 -4.14
CA GLU A 7 1.01 10.13 -5.39
C GLU A 7 2.08 9.07 -5.12
N GLU A 8 3.02 9.33 -4.20
CA GLU A 8 4.08 8.39 -3.81
C GLU A 8 3.54 7.03 -3.31
N ILE A 9 2.43 7.07 -2.56
CA ILE A 9 1.78 5.87 -2.01
C ILE A 9 1.04 5.11 -3.12
N LEU A 10 0.35 5.83 -4.00
CA LEU A 10 -0.33 5.25 -5.15
C LEU A 10 0.66 4.60 -6.12
N GLU A 11 1.85 5.17 -6.29
CA GLU A 11 2.94 4.55 -7.05
C GLU A 11 3.41 3.24 -6.41
N LYS A 12 3.61 3.21 -5.07
CA LYS A 12 3.92 1.96 -4.35
C LYS A 12 2.82 0.90 -4.55
N VAL A 13 1.54 1.28 -4.47
CA VAL A 13 0.42 0.35 -4.72
C VAL A 13 0.47 -0.20 -6.16
N LYS A 14 0.71 0.65 -7.16
CA LYS A 14 0.86 0.21 -8.56
C LYS A 14 2.07 -0.73 -8.74
N LEU A 15 3.19 -0.45 -8.07
CA LEU A 15 4.37 -1.31 -8.08
C LEU A 15 4.08 -2.67 -7.46
N ARG A 16 3.33 -2.72 -6.34
CA ARG A 16 2.87 -3.98 -5.74
C ARG A 16 2.01 -4.79 -6.72
N GLU A 17 1.06 -4.15 -7.38
CA GLU A 17 0.19 -4.81 -8.36
C GLU A 17 0.97 -5.32 -9.58
N LYS A 18 1.95 -4.54 -10.05
CA LYS A 18 2.87 -4.98 -11.10
C LYS A 18 3.70 -6.18 -10.65
N ALA A 19 4.27 -6.14 -9.44
CA ALA A 19 5.04 -7.23 -8.86
C ALA A 19 4.22 -8.52 -8.74
N LYS A 20 2.95 -8.43 -8.30
CA LYS A 20 2.01 -9.56 -8.33
C LYS A 20 1.80 -10.12 -9.74
N SER A 21 1.60 -9.24 -10.73
CA SER A 21 1.41 -9.64 -12.14
C SER A 21 2.64 -10.37 -12.70
N GLU A 22 3.83 -9.90 -12.32
CA GLU A 22 5.12 -10.53 -12.66
C GLU A 22 5.42 -11.77 -11.79
N LYS A 23 4.50 -12.19 -10.90
CA LYS A 23 4.66 -13.28 -9.92
C LYS A 23 5.84 -13.08 -8.96
N ASN A 24 6.31 -11.84 -8.82
CA ASN A 24 7.32 -11.43 -7.87
C ASN A 24 6.66 -11.10 -6.53
N TYR A 25 6.19 -12.15 -5.85
CA TYR A 25 5.51 -12.02 -4.56
C TYR A 25 6.44 -11.44 -3.48
N GLU A 26 7.74 -11.72 -3.56
CA GLU A 26 8.73 -11.20 -2.60
C GLU A 26 8.84 -9.67 -2.68
N LEU A 27 8.83 -9.11 -3.89
CA LEU A 27 8.80 -7.66 -4.09
C LEU A 27 7.45 -7.07 -3.64
N ALA A 28 6.34 -7.75 -3.93
CA ALA A 28 5.01 -7.31 -3.49
C ALA A 28 4.89 -7.24 -1.96
N ASP A 29 5.45 -8.23 -1.25
CA ASP A 29 5.49 -8.23 0.21
C ASP A 29 6.42 -7.14 0.77
N LYS A 30 7.62 -6.95 0.21
CA LYS A 30 8.51 -5.85 0.61
C LYS A 30 7.84 -4.49 0.54
N ILE A 31 7.10 -4.21 -0.54
CA ILE A 31 6.37 -2.96 -0.72
C ILE A 31 5.25 -2.82 0.34
N ARG A 32 4.55 -3.92 0.65
CA ARG A 32 3.53 -3.94 1.69
C ARG A 32 4.12 -3.63 3.06
N GLU A 33 5.22 -4.29 3.42
CA GLU A 33 5.92 -4.06 4.69
C GLU A 33 6.46 -2.63 4.82
N GLU A 34 7.00 -2.05 3.74
CA GLU A 34 7.41 -0.65 3.75
C GLU A 34 6.25 0.29 4.05
N LEU A 35 5.11 0.10 3.37
CA LEU A 35 3.92 0.90 3.61
C LEU A 35 3.44 0.76 5.05
N GLU A 36 3.36 -0.46 5.57
CA GLU A 36 2.96 -0.73 6.96
C GLU A 36 3.92 -0.08 7.97
N LYS A 37 5.23 -0.14 7.70
CA LYS A 37 6.27 0.48 8.54
C LYS A 37 6.17 2.01 8.55
N ASP A 38 5.79 2.59 7.42
CA ASP A 38 5.51 4.02 7.30
C ASP A 38 4.14 4.41 7.90
N GLY A 39 3.40 3.44 8.47
CA GLY A 39 2.08 3.64 9.10
C GLY A 39 0.92 3.69 8.10
N PHE A 40 1.15 3.21 6.87
CA PHE A 40 0.16 3.14 5.79
C PHE A 40 -0.30 1.70 5.56
N PHE A 41 -1.61 1.51 5.48
CA PHE A 41 -2.25 0.22 5.29
C PHE A 41 -3.07 0.22 4.02
N ILE A 42 -2.84 -0.77 3.15
CA ILE A 42 -3.60 -0.94 1.90
C ILE A 42 -4.81 -1.82 2.18
N PHE A 43 -5.99 -1.33 1.80
CA PHE A 43 -7.25 -2.06 1.84
C PHE A 43 -7.78 -2.23 0.43
N ASP A 44 -7.84 -3.48 -0.03
CA ASP A 44 -8.39 -3.85 -1.33
C ASP A 44 -9.93 -4.00 -1.22
N PHE A 45 -10.70 -3.12 -1.88
CA PHE A 45 -12.17 -3.19 -1.95
C PHE A 45 -12.64 -3.52 -3.37
N LEU A 46 -13.90 -3.96 -3.54
CA LEU A 46 -14.49 -4.19 -4.87
C LEU A 46 -14.44 -2.96 -5.79
N SER A 47 -14.44 -1.76 -5.21
CA SER A 47 -14.34 -0.48 -5.93
C SER A 47 -12.90 -0.03 -6.20
N GLY A 48 -11.88 -0.79 -5.76
CA GLY A 48 -10.46 -0.45 -5.87
C GLY A 48 -9.72 -0.47 -4.53
N SER A 49 -8.40 -0.36 -4.61
CA SER A 49 -7.51 -0.30 -3.45
C SER A 49 -7.51 1.11 -2.83
N ARG A 50 -7.64 1.20 -1.51
CA ARG A 50 -7.51 2.44 -0.75
C ARG A 50 -6.38 2.31 0.25
N VAL A 51 -5.61 3.39 0.43
CA VAL A 51 -4.57 3.43 1.47
C VAL A 51 -5.05 4.31 2.61
N VAL A 52 -4.87 3.82 3.83
CA VAL A 52 -5.18 4.57 5.05
C VAL A 52 -3.92 4.72 5.89
N SER A 53 -3.71 5.88 6.47
CA SER A 53 -2.71 6.06 7.52
C SER A 53 -3.36 5.89 8.88
N LEU A 54 -2.81 4.97 9.67
CA LEU A 54 -3.07 4.88 11.10
C LEU A 54 -1.94 5.62 11.80
N LYS A 55 -1.95 6.96 11.74
CA LYS A 55 -1.18 7.74 12.71
C LYS A 55 -1.75 7.41 14.09
N GLU A 56 -1.04 6.62 14.87
CA GLU A 56 -1.20 6.66 16.32
C GLU A 56 -0.71 8.03 16.79
N GLU A 57 -1.62 8.85 17.32
CA GLU A 57 -1.24 9.89 18.27
C GLU A 57 -0.62 9.17 19.47
N ILE A 58 0.71 9.29 19.62
CA ILE A 58 1.41 9.03 20.88
C ILE A 58 1.39 10.32 21.68
#